data_AF-A0A8S8XQ02-F1
#
_entry.id   AF-A0A8S8XQ02-F1
#
_cell.length_a   1.000
_cell.length_b   1.000
_cell.length_c   1.000
_cell.angle_alpha   90.00
_cell.angle_beta   90.00
_cell.angle_gamma   90.00
#
_symmetry.space_group_name_H-M   'P 1'
#
loop_
_entity.id
_entity.type
_entity.pdbx_description
1 polymer ?
#
loop_
_entity_poly.entity_id
_entity_poly.type
_entity_poly.pdbx_seq_one_letter_code
_entity_poly.pdbx_strand_id
1 'polypeptide(L)'
;MNQPGMVGLAMWIGSDAIGVEEQMSPLIGEGYDATTWKVDDWLAKDRPEIIVYEDTTARSDHATFQDNLGTVTMGFGGLVDGYWCYHQTCDTVDEMIDWMDTTGKDYGEERSGTSNLVDALDTITWWATYSFFHLDEQPIRNAYL
;
A
#
# COMPACT_ATOMS: atom_id res chain seq x y z
N MET A 1 1.89 12.45 -10.64
CA MET A 1 2.85 11.44 -10.16
C MET A 1 4.22 12.04 -10.26
N ASN A 2 4.88 12.17 -9.12
CA ASN A 2 6.16 12.85 -8.95
C ASN A 2 7.34 11.85 -8.96
N GLN A 3 7.14 10.56 -8.65
CA GLN A 3 8.19 9.53 -8.61
C GLN A 3 7.87 8.31 -9.48
N PRO A 4 7.77 8.47 -10.82
CA PRO A 4 7.33 7.40 -11.71
C PRO A 4 8.25 6.17 -11.69
N GLY A 5 9.55 6.34 -11.44
CA GLY A 5 10.49 5.22 -11.32
C GLY A 5 10.18 4.33 -10.11
N MET A 6 9.91 4.94 -8.95
CA MET A 6 9.59 4.20 -7.73
C MET A 6 8.23 3.49 -7.86
N VAL A 7 7.21 4.18 -8.38
CA VAL A 7 5.90 3.56 -8.63
C VAL A 7 6.04 2.40 -9.62
N GLY A 8 6.82 2.57 -10.69
CA GLY A 8 7.08 1.52 -11.67
C GLY A 8 7.79 0.30 -11.08
N LEU A 9 8.82 0.50 -10.24
CA LEU A 9 9.49 -0.57 -9.52
C LEU A 9 8.52 -1.33 -8.61
N ALA A 10 7.70 -0.60 -7.83
CA ALA A 10 6.73 -1.20 -6.95
C ALA A 10 5.72 -2.04 -7.72
N MET A 11 5.17 -1.49 -8.81
CA MET A 11 4.24 -2.22 -9.67
C MET A 11 4.89 -3.44 -10.30
N TRP A 12 6.12 -3.35 -10.78
CA TRP A 12 6.83 -4.50 -11.34
C TRP A 12 7.03 -5.61 -10.30
N ILE A 13 7.47 -5.28 -9.08
CA ILE A 13 7.61 -6.26 -8.00
C ILE A 13 6.26 -6.93 -7.69
N GLY A 14 5.20 -6.14 -7.53
CA GLY A 14 3.86 -6.63 -7.26
C GLY A 14 3.33 -7.57 -8.36
N SER A 15 3.50 -7.19 -9.64
CA SER A 15 2.97 -7.96 -10.76
C SER A 15 3.81 -9.18 -11.17
N ASP A 16 5.14 -9.10 -11.05
CA ASP A 16 6.03 -10.14 -11.59
C ASP A 16 6.51 -11.08 -10.47
N ALA A 17 7.10 -10.51 -9.41
CA ALA A 17 7.71 -11.31 -8.35
C ALA A 17 6.70 -11.87 -7.35
N ILE A 18 5.60 -11.15 -7.11
CA ILE A 18 4.57 -11.51 -6.11
C ILE A 18 3.31 -12.08 -6.77
N GLY A 19 2.91 -11.56 -7.93
CA GLY A 19 1.73 -12.03 -8.67
C GLY A 19 0.40 -11.49 -8.11
N VAL A 20 0.38 -10.22 -7.69
CA VAL A 20 -0.80 -9.51 -7.16
C VAL A 20 -1.29 -8.40 -8.11
N GLU A 21 -1.05 -8.54 -9.41
CA GLU A 21 -1.40 -7.56 -10.43
C GLU A 21 -2.90 -7.28 -10.51
N GLU A 22 -3.75 -8.26 -10.21
CA GLU A 22 -5.21 -8.10 -10.20
C GLU A 22 -5.71 -7.32 -8.98
N GLN A 23 -4.93 -7.31 -7.91
CA GLN A 23 -5.24 -6.66 -6.65
C GLN A 23 -4.51 -5.32 -6.49
N MET A 24 -3.78 -4.85 -7.50
CA MET A 24 -2.91 -3.68 -7.36
C MET A 24 -3.37 -2.53 -8.25
N SER A 25 -3.41 -1.32 -7.69
CA SER A 25 -3.71 -0.11 -8.46
C SER A 25 -2.94 1.12 -7.97
N PRO A 26 -2.45 1.98 -8.88
CA PRO A 26 -1.85 3.25 -8.51
C PRO A 26 -2.91 4.28 -8.11
N LEU A 27 -2.71 5.01 -7.01
CA LEU A 27 -3.54 6.18 -6.72
C LEU A 27 -3.07 7.41 -7.51
N ILE A 28 -4.04 8.14 -8.07
CA ILE A 28 -3.80 9.31 -8.91
C ILE A 28 -4.70 10.46 -8.43
N GLY A 29 -4.10 11.47 -7.81
CA GLY A 29 -4.83 12.64 -7.29
C GLY A 29 -5.24 13.68 -8.35
N GLU A 30 -5.09 13.40 -9.65
CA GLU A 30 -5.44 14.34 -10.71
C GLU A 30 -6.96 14.54 -10.77
N GLY A 31 -7.41 15.79 -10.63
CA GLY A 31 -8.84 16.13 -10.65
C GLY A 31 -9.56 16.02 -9.30
N TYR A 32 -8.86 15.62 -8.24
CA TYR A 32 -9.40 15.56 -6.87
C TYR A 32 -8.84 16.68 -5.97
N ASP A 33 -9.50 16.92 -4.84
CA ASP A 33 -9.04 17.90 -3.85
C ASP A 33 -7.79 17.40 -3.11
N ALA A 34 -6.81 18.29 -2.89
CA ALA A 34 -5.52 17.94 -2.29
C ALA A 34 -5.63 17.32 -0.88
N THR A 35 -6.75 17.53 -0.17
CA THR A 35 -6.97 17.00 1.18
C THR A 35 -7.63 15.63 1.21
N THR A 36 -8.41 15.29 0.17
CA THR A 36 -9.21 14.04 0.10
C THR A 36 -8.84 13.12 -1.05
N TRP A 37 -7.95 13.54 -1.96
CA TRP A 37 -7.69 12.83 -3.22
C TRP A 37 -7.40 11.34 -3.09
N LYS A 38 -6.72 10.91 -2.02
CA LYS A 38 -6.41 9.49 -1.80
C LYS A 38 -7.68 8.67 -1.60
N VAL A 39 -8.60 9.17 -0.77
CA VAL A 39 -9.87 8.51 -0.46
C VAL A 39 -10.79 8.59 -1.68
N ASP A 40 -10.89 9.77 -2.31
CA ASP A 40 -11.76 9.98 -3.46
C ASP A 40 -11.37 9.10 -4.65
N ASP A 41 -10.07 9.01 -4.97
CA ASP A 41 -9.56 8.16 -6.04
C ASP A 41 -9.70 6.66 -5.71
N TRP A 42 -9.47 6.26 -4.46
CA TRP A 42 -9.70 4.88 -4.01
C TRP A 42 -11.17 4.47 -4.12
N LEU A 43 -12.09 5.33 -3.66
CA LEU A 43 -13.53 5.10 -3.78
C LEU A 43 -13.98 5.06 -5.25
N ALA A 44 -13.44 5.94 -6.10
CA ALA A 44 -13.75 5.96 -7.53
C ALA A 44 -13.30 4.71 -8.27
N LYS A 45 -12.29 4.00 -7.76
CA LYS A 45 -11.85 2.71 -8.29
C LYS A 45 -12.77 1.55 -7.90
N ASP A 46 -13.63 1.71 -6.90
CA ASP A 46 -14.63 0.72 -6.45
C ASP A 46 -14.03 -0.67 -6.15
N ARG A 47 -12.79 -0.69 -5.61
CA ARG A 47 -12.01 -1.92 -5.42
C ARG A 47 -11.27 -1.90 -4.07
N PRO A 48 -11.41 -2.93 -3.20
CA PRO A 48 -10.73 -3.01 -1.91
C PRO A 48 -9.26 -3.50 -2.03
N GLU A 49 -8.55 -2.97 -3.02
CA GLU A 49 -7.26 -3.46 -3.51
C GLU A 49 -6.04 -3.08 -2.66
N ILE A 50 -4.91 -3.75 -2.92
CA ILE A 50 -3.59 -3.27 -2.56
C ILE A 50 -3.30 -1.97 -3.30
N ILE A 51 -2.93 -0.97 -2.52
CA ILE A 51 -2.73 0.38 -2.98
C ILE A 51 -1.22 0.64 -3.05
N VAL A 52 -0.73 0.85 -4.26
CA VAL A 52 0.60 1.42 -4.49
C VAL A 52 0.41 2.89 -4.73
N TYR A 53 1.00 3.72 -3.89
CA TYR A 53 0.92 5.15 -4.13
C TYR A 53 2.21 5.83 -3.74
N GLU A 54 2.46 6.91 -4.45
CA GLU A 54 3.42 7.89 -4.03
C GLU A 54 2.74 8.81 -3.02
N ASP A 55 3.27 8.86 -1.81
CA ASP A 55 2.79 9.81 -0.82
C ASP A 55 3.53 11.14 -0.95
N THR A 56 2.86 12.21 -1.37
CA THR A 56 3.39 13.57 -1.30
C THR A 56 2.85 14.35 -0.09
N THR A 57 1.86 13.79 0.62
CA THR A 57 1.25 14.35 1.82
C THR A 57 1.58 13.46 2.99
N ALA A 58 2.80 13.65 3.50
CA ALA A 58 3.39 12.85 4.53
C ALA A 58 2.46 12.47 5.69
N ARG A 59 2.01 11.21 5.72
CA ARG A 59 1.45 10.56 6.90
C ARG A 59 2.40 9.44 7.32
N SER A 60 2.50 9.15 8.61
CA SER A 60 3.48 8.21 9.19
C SER A 60 4.95 8.70 9.10
N ASP A 61 5.91 7.79 9.27
CA ASP A 61 7.35 8.08 9.31
C ASP A 61 7.89 8.73 8.02
N HIS A 62 7.16 8.60 6.90
CA HIS A 62 7.49 9.22 5.61
C HIS A 62 7.79 10.71 5.74
N ALA A 63 7.08 11.44 6.60
CA ALA A 63 7.26 12.89 6.81
C ALA A 63 8.70 13.26 7.13
N THR A 64 9.28 12.58 8.11
CA THR A 64 10.61 12.90 8.60
C THR A 64 11.67 12.63 7.54
N PHE A 65 11.50 11.58 6.71
CA PHE A 65 12.41 11.25 5.62
C PHE A 65 12.28 12.21 4.43
N GLN A 66 11.05 12.56 4.05
CA GLN A 66 10.80 13.48 2.95
C GLN A 66 11.26 14.89 3.28
N ASP A 67 10.80 15.43 4.42
CA ASP A 67 10.98 16.84 4.78
C ASP A 67 12.43 17.17 5.16
N ASN A 68 13.13 16.24 5.84
CA ASN A 68 14.46 16.52 6.38
C ASN A 68 15.61 15.98 5.52
N LEU A 69 15.37 14.95 4.71
CA LEU A 69 16.42 14.30 3.92
C LEU A 69 16.19 14.41 2.40
N GLY A 70 15.04 14.92 1.96
CA GLY A 70 14.70 15.00 0.52
C GLY A 70 14.56 13.61 -0.12
N THR A 71 14.32 12.59 0.69
CA THR A 71 14.30 11.18 0.27
C THR A 71 12.95 10.83 -0.32
N VAL A 72 12.96 10.10 -1.42
CA VAL A 72 11.75 9.50 -1.97
C VAL A 72 11.26 8.41 -1.04
N THR A 73 9.97 8.40 -0.72
CA THR A 73 9.36 7.34 0.07
C THR A 73 8.18 6.72 -0.66
N MET A 74 7.84 5.49 -0.26
CA MET A 74 6.75 4.73 -0.82
C MET A 74 6.01 4.02 0.31
N GLY A 75 4.69 4.05 0.26
CA GLY A 75 3.83 3.30 1.19
C GLY A 75 3.32 2.02 0.53
N PHE A 76 3.23 0.96 1.33
CA PHE A 76 2.54 -0.28 0.97
C PHE A 76 1.34 -0.44 1.91
N GLY A 77 0.14 -0.66 1.37
CA GLY A 77 -1.05 -0.89 2.20
C GLY A 77 -2.29 -1.21 1.37
N GLY A 78 -3.31 -1.78 2.00
CA GLY A 78 -4.59 -2.14 1.35
C GLY A 78 -5.75 -1.17 1.62
N LEU A 79 -5.60 -0.22 2.54
CA LEU A 79 -6.67 0.71 2.94
C LEU A 79 -6.10 2.09 3.25
N VAL A 80 -6.69 3.12 2.62
CA VAL A 80 -6.23 4.52 2.75
C VAL A 80 -6.35 5.03 4.20
N ASP A 81 -7.35 4.57 4.95
CA ASP A 81 -7.61 4.98 6.34
C ASP A 81 -7.62 3.80 7.34
N GLY A 82 -7.11 2.64 6.92
CA GLY A 82 -7.08 1.43 7.74
C GLY A 82 -8.46 0.78 7.93
N TYR A 83 -8.51 -0.20 8.82
CA TYR A 83 -9.74 -0.90 9.20
C TYR A 83 -10.43 -0.23 10.40
N TRP A 84 -11.65 -0.63 10.72
CA TRP A 84 -12.52 0.10 11.65
C TRP A 84 -12.01 0.21 13.10
N CYS A 85 -11.16 -0.72 13.55
CA CYS A 85 -10.54 -0.68 14.89
C CYS A 85 -9.13 -0.06 14.90
N TYR A 86 -8.63 0.43 13.77
CA TYR A 86 -7.31 1.06 13.68
C TYR A 86 -7.15 2.21 14.69
N HIS A 87 -6.07 2.18 15.49
CA HIS A 87 -5.78 3.13 16.57
C HIS A 87 -6.84 3.20 17.70
N GLN A 88 -7.68 2.17 17.85
CA GLN A 88 -8.65 2.07 18.94
C GLN A 88 -8.26 0.96 19.94
N THR A 89 -8.93 0.91 21.09
CA THR A 89 -8.68 -0.14 22.10
C THR A 89 -9.07 -1.54 21.63
N CYS A 90 -9.89 -1.64 20.58
CA CYS A 90 -10.25 -2.91 19.94
C CYS A 90 -9.20 -3.40 18.94
N ASP A 91 -8.13 -2.64 18.68
CA ASP A 91 -7.02 -3.04 17.80
C ASP A 91 -6.22 -4.20 18.40
N THR A 92 -6.71 -5.43 18.20
CA THR A 92 -6.18 -6.66 18.76
C THR A 92 -5.99 -7.69 17.66
N VAL A 93 -5.13 -8.69 17.90
CA VAL A 93 -4.89 -9.77 16.92
C VAL A 93 -6.18 -10.54 16.62
N ASP A 94 -6.99 -10.83 17.65
CA ASP A 94 -8.25 -11.55 17.47
C ASP A 94 -9.24 -10.75 16.61
N GLU A 95 -9.40 -9.44 16.87
CA GLU A 95 -10.23 -8.55 16.07
C GLU A 95 -9.73 -8.45 14.62
N MET A 96 -8.42 -8.37 14.40
CA MET A 96 -7.82 -8.36 13.06
C MET A 96 -8.11 -9.65 12.32
N ILE A 97 -7.95 -10.80 12.97
CA ILE A 97 -8.25 -12.12 12.39
C ILE A 97 -9.73 -12.17 11.99
N ASP A 98 -10.64 -11.81 12.88
CA ASP A 98 -12.08 -11.82 12.59
C ASP A 98 -12.44 -10.85 11.45
N TRP A 99 -11.82 -9.67 11.42
CA TRP A 99 -12.02 -8.69 10.36
C TRP A 99 -11.52 -9.19 9.00
N MET A 100 -10.33 -9.81 8.97
CA MET A 100 -9.70 -10.33 7.75
C MET A 100 -10.35 -11.61 7.21
N ASP A 101 -11.17 -12.32 7.98
CA ASP A 101 -11.84 -13.54 7.50
C ASP A 101 -12.80 -13.24 6.35
N THR A 102 -12.77 -14.02 5.27
CA THR A 102 -13.65 -13.86 4.09
C THR A 102 -14.62 -15.03 3.91
N THR A 103 -14.63 -15.99 4.82
CA THR A 103 -15.52 -17.16 4.78
C THR A 103 -16.98 -16.73 4.87
N GLY A 104 -17.82 -17.18 3.94
CA GLY A 104 -19.24 -16.82 3.90
C GLY A 104 -19.52 -15.33 3.65
N LYS A 105 -18.51 -14.56 3.23
CA LYS A 105 -18.70 -13.19 2.74
C LYS A 105 -18.97 -13.22 1.25
N ASP A 106 -19.87 -12.36 0.77
CA ASP A 106 -20.27 -12.31 -0.65
C ASP A 106 -19.23 -11.63 -1.56
N TYR A 107 -17.97 -11.57 -1.13
CA TYR A 107 -16.86 -10.94 -1.85
C TYR A 107 -15.54 -11.68 -1.60
N GLY A 108 -14.68 -11.69 -2.62
CA GLY A 108 -13.36 -12.32 -2.54
C GLY A 108 -13.39 -13.86 -2.51
N GLU A 109 -12.21 -14.45 -2.34
CA GLU A 109 -12.07 -15.89 -2.10
C GLU A 109 -12.26 -16.21 -0.63
N GLU A 110 -12.89 -17.34 -0.30
CA GLU A 110 -13.05 -17.79 1.08
C GLU A 110 -11.69 -18.20 1.69
N ARG A 111 -11.29 -17.47 2.72
CA ARG A 111 -10.03 -17.64 3.43
C ARG A 111 -10.25 -17.31 4.90
N SER A 112 -9.62 -18.09 5.78
CA SER A 112 -9.63 -17.76 7.20
C SER A 112 -8.90 -16.44 7.48
N GLY A 113 -9.31 -15.75 8.53
CA GLY A 113 -8.64 -14.52 8.96
C GLY A 113 -7.14 -14.66 9.17
N THR A 114 -6.72 -15.75 9.82
CA THR A 114 -5.31 -16.07 10.05
C THR A 114 -4.55 -16.25 8.73
N SER A 115 -5.14 -16.94 7.75
CA SER A 115 -4.53 -17.11 6.43
C SER A 115 -4.31 -15.75 5.77
N ASN A 116 -5.35 -14.90 5.72
CA ASN A 116 -5.25 -13.59 5.12
C ASN A 116 -4.23 -12.68 5.83
N LEU A 117 -4.13 -12.74 7.18
CA LEU A 117 -3.15 -11.98 7.94
C LEU A 117 -1.71 -12.42 7.64
N VAL A 118 -1.45 -13.73 7.59
CA VAL A 118 -0.13 -14.28 7.26
C VAL A 118 0.24 -13.96 5.81
N ASP A 119 -0.67 -14.13 4.87
CA ASP A 119 -0.42 -13.86 3.45
C ASP A 119 -0.17 -12.38 3.19
N ALA A 120 -0.87 -11.47 3.90
CA ALA A 120 -0.61 -10.03 3.83
C ALA A 120 0.80 -9.70 4.35
N LEU A 121 1.23 -10.32 5.45
CA LEU A 121 2.58 -10.13 6.00
C LEU A 121 3.65 -10.66 5.04
N ASP A 122 3.45 -11.84 4.46
CA ASP A 122 4.37 -12.44 3.47
C ASP A 122 4.50 -11.53 2.24
N THR A 123 3.37 -11.09 1.69
CA THR A 123 3.31 -10.15 0.56
C THR A 123 4.13 -8.88 0.81
N ILE A 124 3.89 -8.20 1.94
CA ILE A 124 4.60 -6.96 2.28
C ILE A 124 6.10 -7.22 2.52
N THR A 125 6.45 -8.35 3.14
CA THR A 125 7.84 -8.72 3.43
C THR A 125 8.62 -8.95 2.14
N TRP A 126 8.05 -9.68 1.18
CA TRP A 126 8.69 -9.88 -0.12
C TRP A 126 8.80 -8.57 -0.89
N TRP A 127 7.76 -7.73 -0.86
CA TRP A 127 7.79 -6.44 -1.53
C TRP A 127 8.92 -5.55 -1.01
N ALA A 128 9.04 -5.42 0.31
CA ALA A 128 10.12 -4.66 0.95
C ALA A 128 11.50 -5.25 0.62
N THR A 129 11.62 -6.58 0.62
CA THR A 129 12.87 -7.29 0.33
C THR A 129 13.34 -7.07 -1.11
N TYR A 130 12.45 -7.24 -2.09
CA TYR A 130 12.78 -6.98 -3.50
C TYR A 130 13.09 -5.51 -3.75
N SER A 131 12.35 -4.60 -3.12
CA SER A 131 12.62 -3.17 -3.19
C SER A 131 14.01 -2.86 -2.67
N PHE A 132 14.39 -3.42 -1.52
CA PHE A 132 15.71 -3.24 -0.92
C PHE A 132 16.83 -3.71 -1.86
N PHE A 133 16.75 -4.94 -2.38
CA PHE A 133 17.81 -5.45 -3.27
C PHE A 133 17.93 -4.65 -4.57
N HIS A 134 16.81 -4.27 -5.18
CA HIS A 134 16.85 -3.48 -6.40
C HIS A 134 17.44 -2.08 -6.16
N LEU A 135 17.05 -1.43 -5.07
CA LEU A 135 17.50 -0.07 -4.75
C LEU A 135 18.94 -0.03 -4.25
N ASP A 136 19.46 -1.11 -3.66
CA ASP A 136 20.87 -1.26 -3.31
C ASP A 136 21.76 -1.36 -4.57
N GLU A 137 21.31 -2.10 -5.58
CA GLU A 137 22.03 -2.24 -6.85
C GLU A 137 21.89 -0.98 -7.74
N GLN A 138 20.66 -0.50 -7.92
CA GLN A 138 20.32 0.62 -8.80
C GLN A 138 19.37 1.59 -8.11
N PRO A 139 19.90 2.57 -7.36
CA PRO A 139 19.05 3.52 -6.64
C PRO A 139 18.27 4.40 -7.62
N ILE A 140 16.96 4.48 -7.40
CA ILE A 140 16.08 5.39 -8.13
C ILE A 140 16.19 6.78 -7.51
N ARG A 141 16.65 7.74 -8.31
CA ARG A 141 16.79 9.13 -7.86
C ARG A 141 15.46 9.85 -7.94
N ASN A 142 15.29 10.81 -7.04
CA ASN A 142 14.17 11.72 -7.07
C ASN A 142 14.12 12.44 -8.43
N ALA A 143 12.98 12.38 -9.13
CA ALA A 143 12.82 13.00 -10.44
C ALA A 143 12.90 14.54 -10.44
N TYR A 144 12.86 15.17 -9.26
CA TYR A 144 12.95 16.63 -9.07
C TYR A 144 14.25 17.08 -8.42
N LEU A 145 15.26 16.21 -8.31
CA LEU A 145 16.63 16.55 -7.90
C LEU A 145 17.57 16.74 -9.10
#